data_AF-A0A9E3BIK0-F1
#
_entry.id   AF-A0A9E3BIK0-F1
#
_cell.length_a   1.000
_cell.length_b   1.000
_cell.length_c   1.000
_cell.angle_alpha   90.00
_cell.angle_beta   90.00
_cell.angle_gamma   90.00
#
_symmetry.space_group_name_H-M   'P 1'
#
loop_
_entity.id
_entity.type
_entity.pdbx_description
1 polymer ?
#
loop_
_entity_poly.entity_id
_entity_poly.type
_entity_poly.pdbx_seq_one_letter_code
_entity_poly.pdbx_strand_id
1 'polypeptide(L)'
;MVPGAGSRAQQSDKDLVESVLRELSEAADRWEFYSLVERHHDGRPDMIGMEAVNQLLVALEVHRFDFCFIGAGYEKEVDEFLTVNPGLAGRFNRKLRFESYAPDELVEIAVRYGAPRATVIEPAAREALNMACKTLRAYLAPDGMHGIDVMHNGRFARNVVERAERLRDSRVAAQHRT
;
A
#
# COMPACT_ATOMS: atom_id res chain seq x y z
N MET A 1 16.28 -52.71 3.49
CA MET A 1 16.01 -51.44 4.18
C MET A 1 16.36 -50.33 3.21
N VAL A 2 15.37 -49.76 2.51
CA VAL A 2 15.60 -48.71 1.50
C VAL A 2 15.46 -47.35 2.19
N PRO A 3 16.44 -46.44 2.12
CA PRO A 3 16.33 -45.14 2.76
C PRO A 3 15.51 -44.17 1.89
N GLY A 4 14.49 -43.59 2.54
CA GLY A 4 13.91 -42.26 2.34
C GLY A 4 13.98 -41.60 0.96
N ALA A 5 12.99 -41.87 0.10
CA ALA A 5 12.66 -41.00 -1.04
C ALA A 5 11.86 -39.73 -0.63
N GLY A 6 11.55 -39.55 0.66
CA GLY A 6 10.67 -38.50 1.16
C GLY A 6 11.31 -37.13 1.40
N SER A 7 12.63 -37.00 1.58
CA SER A 7 13.22 -35.73 2.04
C SER A 7 13.58 -34.74 0.93
N ARG A 8 13.77 -35.20 -0.32
CA ARG A 8 14.31 -34.36 -1.40
C ARG A 8 13.24 -33.56 -2.14
N ALA A 9 12.02 -34.10 -2.25
CA ALA A 9 10.87 -33.39 -2.82
C ALA A 9 10.34 -32.31 -1.85
N GLN A 10 10.35 -32.60 -0.55
CA GLN A 10 9.86 -31.67 0.48
C GLN A 10 10.78 -30.46 0.70
N GLN A 11 12.09 -30.63 0.47
CA GLN A 11 13.05 -29.52 0.50
C GLN A 11 12.86 -28.59 -0.71
N SER A 12 12.60 -29.15 -1.89
CA SER A 12 12.35 -28.39 -3.13
C SER A 12 11.12 -27.49 -3.03
N ASP A 13 10.02 -27.98 -2.46
CA ASP A 13 8.80 -27.17 -2.28
C ASP A 13 9.03 -26.03 -1.29
N LYS A 14 9.79 -26.29 -0.22
CA LYS A 14 10.10 -25.28 0.80
C LYS A 14 11.02 -24.19 0.27
N ASP A 15 12.03 -24.56 -0.51
CA ASP A 15 12.94 -23.61 -1.15
C ASP A 15 12.21 -22.73 -2.18
N LEU A 16 11.21 -23.29 -2.88
CA LEU A 16 10.37 -22.57 -3.85
C LEU A 16 9.38 -21.61 -3.17
N VAL A 17 8.81 -22.05 -2.05
CA VAL A 17 8.00 -21.18 -1.17
C VAL A 17 8.86 -20.07 -0.60
N GLU A 18 10.06 -20.35 -0.10
CA GLU A 18 10.98 -19.32 0.41
C GLU A 18 11.41 -18.33 -0.68
N SER A 19 11.64 -18.78 -1.92
CA SER A 19 11.94 -17.86 -3.03
C SER A 19 10.75 -16.96 -3.39
N VAL A 20 9.54 -17.53 -3.45
CA VAL A 20 8.31 -16.76 -3.69
C VAL A 20 8.06 -15.78 -2.55
N LEU A 21 8.24 -16.21 -1.30
CA LEU A 21 8.12 -15.33 -0.13
C LEU A 21 9.16 -14.21 -0.15
N ARG A 22 10.38 -14.47 -0.61
CA ARG A 22 11.42 -13.44 -0.73
C ARG A 22 11.06 -12.42 -1.80
N GLU A 23 10.66 -12.86 -2.99
CA GLU A 23 10.19 -11.96 -4.07
C GLU A 23 8.96 -11.16 -3.65
N LEU A 24 8.01 -11.81 -2.98
CA LEU A 24 6.83 -11.14 -2.43
C LEU A 24 7.17 -10.19 -1.29
N SER A 25 8.18 -10.48 -0.46
CA SER A 25 8.64 -9.57 0.59
C SER A 25 9.30 -8.33 -0.01
N GLU A 26 10.11 -8.49 -1.06
CA GLU A 26 10.71 -7.38 -1.80
C GLU A 26 9.64 -6.53 -2.53
N ALA A 27 8.56 -7.16 -3.00
CA ALA A 27 7.39 -6.45 -3.55
C ALA A 27 6.50 -5.82 -2.47
N ALA A 28 6.41 -6.43 -1.28
CA ALA A 28 5.62 -5.97 -0.15
C ALA A 28 6.17 -4.66 0.45
N ASP A 29 7.49 -4.43 0.36
CA ASP A 29 8.08 -3.13 0.72
C ASP A 29 7.54 -1.97 -0.15
N ARG A 30 7.07 -2.28 -1.38
CA ARG A 30 6.38 -1.31 -2.26
C ARG A 30 4.85 -1.35 -2.13
N TRP A 31 4.27 -2.37 -1.50
CA TRP A 31 2.81 -2.62 -1.43
C TRP A 31 2.14 -2.74 -2.81
N GLU A 32 2.90 -2.95 -3.89
CA GLU A 32 2.42 -2.95 -5.27
C GLU A 32 2.34 -4.39 -5.81
N PHE A 33 1.66 -5.30 -5.10
CA PHE A 33 1.61 -6.72 -5.51
C PHE A 33 0.94 -6.93 -6.89
N TYR A 34 0.13 -5.98 -7.35
CA TYR A 34 -0.42 -5.96 -8.70
C TYR A 34 0.63 -5.70 -9.79
N SER A 35 1.83 -5.20 -9.44
CA SER A 35 2.94 -5.07 -10.40
C SER A 35 3.47 -6.42 -10.89
N LEU A 36 3.12 -7.51 -10.20
CA LEU A 36 3.41 -8.88 -10.63
C LEU A 36 2.68 -9.28 -11.92
N VAL A 37 1.75 -8.48 -12.42
CA VAL A 37 1.02 -8.76 -13.66
C VAL A 37 1.10 -7.57 -14.62
N GLU A 38 2.14 -6.75 -14.51
CA GLU A 38 2.36 -5.69 -15.48
C GLU A 38 2.42 -6.27 -16.89
N ARG A 39 1.63 -5.70 -17.80
CA ARG A 39 1.79 -5.98 -19.22
C ARG A 39 3.06 -5.27 -19.68
N HIS A 40 3.96 -5.98 -20.33
CA HIS A 40 5.10 -5.33 -20.97
C HIS A 40 4.61 -4.23 -21.93
N HIS A 41 5.38 -3.15 -22.07
CA HIS A 41 5.08 -2.01 -22.96
C HIS A 41 4.81 -2.41 -24.43
N ASP A 42 5.16 -3.63 -24.82
CA ASP A 42 4.95 -4.23 -26.15
C ASP A 42 3.63 -5.01 -26.28
N GLY A 43 2.78 -5.00 -25.25
CA GLY A 43 1.47 -5.67 -25.22
C GLY A 43 1.54 -7.18 -24.99
N ARG A 44 2.73 -7.75 -24.73
CA ARG A 44 2.87 -9.17 -24.41
C ARG A 44 2.53 -9.41 -22.92
N PRO A 45 1.84 -10.52 -22.60
CA PRO A 45 1.64 -10.93 -21.20
C PRO A 45 3.01 -11.14 -20.55
N ASP A 46 3.23 -10.56 -19.37
CA ASP A 46 4.39 -10.92 -18.55
C ASP A 46 4.24 -12.37 -18.08
N MET A 47 4.98 -13.25 -18.72
CA MET A 47 4.95 -14.69 -18.43
C MET A 47 5.64 -15.01 -17.11
N ILE A 48 6.59 -14.19 -16.66
CA ILE A 48 7.29 -14.39 -15.39
C ILE A 48 6.36 -14.02 -14.25
N GLY A 49 5.71 -12.85 -14.36
CA GLY A 49 4.71 -12.40 -13.42
C GLY A 49 3.54 -13.37 -13.25
N MET A 50 3.02 -13.89 -14.36
CA MET A 50 1.96 -14.92 -14.32
C MET A 50 2.41 -16.24 -13.67
N GLU A 51 3.66 -16.66 -13.88
CA GLU A 51 4.20 -17.84 -13.22
C GLU A 51 4.35 -17.61 -11.70
N ALA A 52 4.83 -16.44 -11.28
CA ALA A 52 4.92 -16.08 -9.87
C ALA A 52 3.54 -16.10 -9.19
N VAL A 53 2.50 -15.58 -9.88
CA VAL A 53 1.11 -15.65 -9.41
C VAL A 53 0.63 -17.10 -9.26
N ASN A 54 0.94 -17.97 -10.22
CA ASN A 54 0.55 -19.38 -10.15
C ASN A 54 1.26 -20.10 -8.99
N GLN A 55 2.55 -19.84 -8.77
CA GLN A 55 3.28 -20.40 -7.63
C GLN A 55 2.73 -19.90 -6.29
N LEU A 56 2.35 -18.61 -6.21
CA LEU A 56 1.66 -18.08 -5.03
C LEU A 56 0.34 -18.83 -4.77
N LEU A 57 -0.46 -19.12 -5.80
CA LEU A 57 -1.69 -19.90 -5.65
C LEU A 57 -1.44 -21.31 -5.10
N VAL A 58 -0.38 -21.98 -5.58
CA VAL A 58 0.03 -23.29 -5.07
C VAL A 58 0.45 -23.19 -3.60
N ALA A 59 1.26 -22.19 -3.26
CA ALA A 59 1.67 -21.96 -1.88
C ALA A 59 0.48 -21.69 -0.95
N LEU A 60 -0.49 -20.87 -1.38
CA LEU A 60 -1.73 -20.60 -0.63
C LEU A 60 -2.59 -21.85 -0.41
N GLU A 61 -2.54 -22.82 -1.34
CA GLU A 61 -3.27 -24.08 -1.22
C GLU A 61 -2.56 -25.05 -0.26
N VAL A 62 -1.25 -25.25 -0.46
CA VAL A 62 -0.43 -26.23 0.27
C VAL A 62 -0.21 -25.79 1.72
N HIS A 63 0.03 -24.49 1.95
CA HIS A 63 0.39 -23.92 3.25
C HIS A 63 -0.76 -23.16 3.93
N ARG A 64 -2.01 -23.57 3.69
CA ARG A 64 -3.20 -22.87 4.19
C ARG A 64 -3.32 -22.75 5.73
N PHE A 65 -2.50 -23.47 6.49
CA PHE A 65 -2.53 -23.45 7.97
C PHE A 65 -1.33 -22.74 8.60
N ASP A 66 -0.27 -22.50 7.83
CA ASP A 66 1.02 -21.94 8.27
C ASP A 66 1.43 -20.69 7.48
N PHE A 67 0.69 -20.35 6.42
CA PHE A 67 0.92 -19.17 5.59
C PHE A 67 -0.34 -18.31 5.46
N CYS A 68 -0.16 -16.99 5.63
CA CYS A 68 -1.18 -15.99 5.38
C CYS A 68 -0.61 -14.91 4.46
N PHE A 69 -1.31 -14.65 3.35
CA PHE A 69 -0.96 -13.57 2.43
C PHE A 69 -1.96 -12.42 2.57
N ILE A 70 -1.44 -11.21 2.72
CA ILE A 70 -2.22 -9.98 2.74
C ILE A 70 -1.75 -9.11 1.56
N GLY A 71 -2.60 -8.99 0.55
CA GLY A 71 -2.43 -7.98 -0.50
C GLY A 71 -3.09 -6.68 -0.08
N ALA A 72 -2.42 -5.55 -0.32
CA ALA A 72 -2.99 -4.22 -0.14
C ALA A 72 -2.73 -3.37 -1.37
N GLY A 73 -3.66 -2.50 -1.72
CA GLY A 73 -3.59 -1.67 -2.91
C GLY A 73 -4.89 -0.88 -3.07
N TYR A 74 -4.93 -0.05 -4.11
CA TYR A 74 -6.16 0.65 -4.48
C TYR A 74 -7.20 -0.34 -5.02
N GLU A 75 -8.48 -0.08 -4.73
CA GLU A 75 -9.56 -1.05 -4.95
C GLU A 75 -9.62 -1.55 -6.40
N LYS A 76 -9.48 -0.64 -7.37
CA LYS A 76 -9.56 -0.96 -8.79
C LYS A 76 -8.41 -1.87 -9.23
N GLU A 77 -7.20 -1.58 -8.80
CA GLU A 77 -5.98 -2.31 -9.10
C GLU A 77 -6.02 -3.71 -8.47
N VAL A 78 -6.53 -3.82 -7.23
CA VAL A 78 -6.77 -5.11 -6.58
C VAL A 78 -7.83 -5.91 -7.34
N ASP A 79 -8.95 -5.28 -7.72
CA ASP A 79 -10.01 -5.97 -8.44
C ASP A 79 -9.56 -6.44 -9.83
N GLU A 80 -8.81 -5.60 -10.56
CA GLU A 80 -8.18 -5.96 -11.84
C GLU A 80 -7.22 -7.13 -11.68
N PHE A 81 -6.34 -7.09 -10.66
CA PHE A 81 -5.44 -8.20 -10.35
C PHE A 81 -6.19 -9.51 -10.07
N LEU A 82 -7.30 -9.46 -9.32
CA LEU A 82 -8.09 -10.65 -9.02
C LEU A 82 -8.78 -11.26 -10.26
N THR A 83 -8.96 -10.48 -11.34
CA THR A 83 -9.51 -11.00 -12.61
C THR A 83 -8.49 -11.76 -13.47
N VAL A 84 -7.20 -11.62 -13.17
CA VAL A 84 -6.11 -12.21 -13.96
C VAL A 84 -6.18 -13.74 -14.01
N ASN A 85 -6.58 -14.37 -12.89
CA ASN A 85 -6.74 -15.81 -12.80
C ASN A 85 -7.99 -16.12 -11.94
N PRO A 86 -8.97 -16.91 -12.44
CA PRO A 86 -10.15 -17.31 -11.66
C PRO A 86 -9.81 -17.96 -10.31
N GLY A 87 -8.65 -18.62 -10.22
CA GLY A 87 -8.14 -19.24 -9.00
C GLY A 87 -7.70 -18.25 -7.91
N LEU A 88 -7.39 -17.00 -8.27
CA LEU A 88 -7.11 -15.92 -7.31
C LEU A 88 -8.40 -15.48 -6.62
N ALA A 89 -9.44 -15.11 -7.38
CA ALA A 89 -10.68 -14.60 -6.83
C ALA A 89 -11.31 -15.56 -5.78
N GLY A 90 -11.19 -16.87 -5.97
CA GLY A 90 -11.68 -17.88 -5.03
C GLY A 90 -10.87 -18.01 -3.73
N ARG A 91 -9.57 -17.69 -3.75
CA ARG A 91 -8.67 -17.81 -2.58
C ARG A 91 -8.61 -16.52 -1.75
N PHE A 92 -8.89 -15.37 -2.35
CA PHE A 92 -9.05 -14.09 -1.66
C PHE A 92 -10.49 -13.88 -1.18
N ASN A 93 -10.92 -14.72 -0.24
CA ASN A 93 -12.30 -14.75 0.25
C ASN A 93 -12.66 -13.63 1.26
N ARG A 94 -11.69 -12.81 1.67
CA ARG A 94 -11.88 -11.68 2.58
C ARG A 94 -11.30 -10.41 1.95
N LYS A 95 -12.16 -9.42 1.71
CA LYS A 95 -11.78 -8.08 1.28
C LYS A 95 -12.06 -7.09 2.41
N LEU A 96 -11.03 -6.41 2.88
CA LEU A 96 -11.15 -5.30 3.82
C LEU A 96 -11.02 -4.01 3.02
N ARG A 97 -12.06 -3.18 3.05
CA ARG A 97 -12.07 -1.88 2.38
C ARG A 97 -11.79 -0.80 3.41
N PHE A 98 -10.85 0.09 3.10
CA PHE A 98 -10.55 1.25 3.91
C PHE A 98 -11.19 2.46 3.25
N GLU A 99 -12.14 3.07 3.94
CA GLU A 99 -12.80 4.28 3.46
C GLU A 99 -11.87 5.49 3.52
N SER A 100 -12.14 6.46 2.66
CA SER A 100 -11.45 7.74 2.67
C SER A 100 -11.70 8.49 3.98
N TYR A 101 -10.61 8.85 4.67
CA TYR A 101 -10.68 9.62 5.90
C TYR A 101 -11.52 10.90 5.77
N ALA A 102 -12.25 11.21 6.84
CA ALA A 102 -12.94 12.47 7.01
C ALA A 102 -11.96 13.63 7.27
N PRO A 103 -12.36 14.89 7.03
CA PRO A 103 -11.48 16.05 7.23
C PRO A 103 -10.87 16.18 8.63
N ASP A 104 -11.63 15.81 9.66
CA ASP A 104 -11.19 15.76 11.06
C ASP A 104 -10.18 14.65 11.32
N GLU A 105 -10.38 13.46 10.75
CA GLU A 105 -9.42 12.36 10.83
C GLU A 105 -8.09 12.71 10.12
N LEU A 106 -8.13 13.44 9.00
CA LEU A 106 -6.93 13.95 8.32
C LEU A 106 -6.12 14.91 9.21
N VAL A 107 -6.81 15.76 9.97
CA VAL A 107 -6.17 16.65 10.96
C VAL A 107 -5.57 15.83 12.09
N GLU A 108 -6.26 14.80 12.55
CA GLU A 108 -5.74 13.89 13.57
C GLU A 108 -4.47 13.16 13.10
N ILE A 109 -4.46 12.67 11.86
CA ILE A 109 -3.27 12.06 11.23
C ILE A 109 -2.12 13.07 11.22
N ALA A 110 -2.36 14.32 10.82
CA ALA A 110 -1.32 15.35 10.82
C ALA A 110 -0.73 15.58 12.22
N VAL A 111 -1.58 15.64 13.25
CA VAL A 111 -1.16 15.81 14.65
C VAL A 111 -0.35 14.60 15.12
N ARG A 112 -0.83 13.38 14.87
CA ARG A 112 -0.15 12.13 15.24
C ARG A 112 1.18 11.97 14.49
N TYR A 113 1.27 12.44 13.25
CA TYR A 113 2.48 12.42 12.44
C TYR A 113 3.53 13.44 12.93
N GLY A 114 3.10 14.63 13.32
CA GLY A 114 3.98 15.70 13.81
C GLY A 114 4.52 15.47 15.22
N ALA A 115 3.74 14.85 16.11
CA ALA A 115 4.11 14.65 17.52
C ALA A 115 5.48 13.95 17.73
N PRO A 116 5.79 12.79 17.12
CA PRO A 116 7.10 12.14 17.28
C PRO A 116 8.25 12.95 16.63
N ARG A 117 7.95 13.95 15.80
CA ARG A 117 8.92 14.83 15.13
C ARG A 117 9.16 16.14 15.90
N ALA A 118 8.65 16.24 17.13
CA ALA A 118 8.64 17.46 17.93
C ALA A 118 7.92 18.65 17.24
N THR A 119 6.97 18.36 16.34
CA THR A 119 6.15 19.37 15.68
C THR A 119 4.79 19.48 16.36
N VAL A 120 4.58 20.60 17.04
CA VAL A 120 3.28 20.94 17.67
C VAL A 120 2.46 21.76 16.69
N ILE A 121 1.27 21.28 16.36
CA ILE A 121 0.31 21.99 15.51
C ILE A 121 -0.67 22.73 16.42
N GLU A 122 -0.60 24.07 16.39
CA GLU A 122 -1.47 24.96 17.17
C GLU A 122 -2.95 24.84 16.76
N PRO A 123 -3.91 25.12 17.66
CA PRO A 123 -5.33 25.01 17.36
C PRO A 123 -5.78 25.78 16.10
N ALA A 124 -5.29 27.00 15.90
CA ALA A 124 -5.62 27.80 14.71
C ALA A 124 -5.11 27.15 13.42
N ALA A 125 -3.93 26.52 13.45
CA ALA A 125 -3.38 25.79 12.30
C ALA A 125 -4.16 24.49 12.03
N ARG A 126 -4.65 23.80 13.07
CA ARG A 126 -5.54 22.64 12.93
C ARG A 126 -6.85 23.02 12.25
N GLU A 127 -7.46 24.14 12.66
CA GLU A 127 -8.70 24.62 12.05
C GLU A 127 -8.48 25.01 10.58
N ALA A 128 -7.39 25.72 10.27
CA ALA A 128 -7.04 26.06 8.90
C ALA A 128 -6.85 24.81 8.02
N LEU A 129 -6.16 23.78 8.54
CA LEU A 129 -6.01 22.50 7.86
C LEU A 129 -7.37 21.79 7.68
N ASN A 130 -8.22 21.80 8.71
CA ASN A 130 -9.55 21.19 8.62
C ASN A 130 -10.40 21.83 7.53
N MET A 131 -10.39 23.17 7.45
CA MET A 131 -11.10 23.91 6.42
C MET A 131 -10.58 23.59 5.01
N ALA A 132 -9.26 23.49 4.84
CA ALA A 132 -8.68 23.04 3.58
C ALA A 132 -9.11 21.60 3.21
N CYS A 133 -9.09 20.68 4.17
CA CYS A 133 -9.56 19.30 3.97
C CYS A 133 -11.05 19.24 3.62
N LYS A 134 -11.90 20.08 4.23
CA LYS A 134 -13.33 20.21 3.89
C LYS A 134 -13.52 20.70 2.45
N THR A 135 -12.76 21.70 2.03
CA THR A 135 -12.79 22.19 0.64
C THR A 135 -12.36 21.10 -0.34
N LEU A 136 -11.29 20.36 -0.04
CA LEU A 136 -10.84 19.24 -0.86
C LEU A 136 -11.88 18.11 -0.92
N ARG A 137 -12.57 17.81 0.19
CA ARG A 137 -13.63 16.79 0.21
C ARG A 137 -14.82 17.22 -0.64
N ALA A 138 -15.16 18.50 -0.65
CA ALA A 138 -16.26 19.03 -1.46
C ALA A 138 -15.94 19.06 -2.96
N TYR A 139 -14.66 19.05 -3.35
CA TYR A 139 -14.26 18.97 -4.75
C TYR A 139 -14.48 17.57 -5.31
N LEU A 140 -15.02 17.49 -6.52
CA LEU A 140 -15.15 16.26 -7.31
C LEU A 140 -14.33 16.39 -8.59
N ALA A 141 -13.46 15.42 -8.82
CA ALA A 141 -12.71 15.26 -10.05
C ALA A 141 -13.62 14.78 -11.21
N PRO A 142 -13.18 14.86 -12.47
CA PRO A 142 -13.97 14.43 -13.63
C PRO A 142 -14.43 12.97 -13.60
N ASP A 143 -13.71 12.10 -12.89
CA ASP A 143 -14.03 10.69 -12.66
C ASP A 143 -14.93 10.46 -11.43
N GLY A 144 -15.34 11.53 -10.75
CA GLY A 144 -16.18 11.50 -9.57
C GLY A 144 -15.42 11.28 -8.25
N MET A 145 -14.08 11.18 -8.27
CA MET A 145 -13.31 11.06 -7.03
C MET A 145 -13.33 12.36 -6.23
N HIS A 146 -13.41 12.24 -4.89
CA HIS A 146 -13.25 13.40 -4.02
C HIS A 146 -11.82 13.95 -4.09
N GLY A 147 -11.66 15.26 -3.98
CA GLY A 147 -10.35 15.91 -4.03
C GLY A 147 -9.37 15.43 -2.96
N ILE A 148 -9.87 14.98 -1.79
CA ILE A 148 -9.01 14.35 -0.78
C ILE A 148 -8.35 13.05 -1.27
N ASP A 149 -9.02 12.29 -2.14
CA ASP A 149 -8.52 11.02 -2.67
C ASP A 149 -7.54 11.28 -3.81
N VAL A 150 -7.82 12.28 -4.65
CA VAL A 150 -6.87 12.81 -5.64
C VAL A 150 -5.57 13.27 -4.98
N MET A 151 -5.67 13.85 -3.78
CA MET A 151 -4.52 14.27 -2.99
C MET A 151 -3.85 13.13 -2.20
N HIS A 152 -4.30 11.88 -2.37
CA HIS A 152 -3.77 10.69 -1.71
C HIS A 152 -3.97 10.67 -0.18
N ASN A 153 -5.03 11.32 0.28
CA ASN A 153 -5.60 11.19 1.62
C ASN A 153 -4.57 11.31 2.76
N GLY A 154 -4.27 10.27 3.54
CA GLY A 154 -3.30 10.35 4.63
C GLY A 154 -1.90 10.81 4.20
N ARG A 155 -1.50 10.57 2.94
CA ARG A 155 -0.25 11.10 2.38
C ARG A 155 -0.29 12.62 2.26
N PHE A 156 -1.44 13.20 1.91
CA PHE A 156 -1.62 14.66 1.90
C PHE A 156 -1.36 15.25 3.29
N ALA A 157 -1.96 14.69 4.34
CA ALA A 157 -1.77 15.17 5.71
C ALA A 157 -0.28 15.17 6.11
N ARG A 158 0.46 14.10 5.79
CA ARG A 158 1.92 14.02 6.02
C ARG A 158 2.68 15.08 5.23
N ASN A 159 2.41 15.21 3.94
CA ASN A 159 3.07 16.17 3.06
C ASN A 159 2.88 17.61 3.52
N VAL A 160 1.69 17.96 4.02
CA VAL A 160 1.40 19.28 4.59
C VAL A 160 2.27 19.54 5.81
N VAL A 161 2.36 18.58 6.75
CA VAL A 161 3.20 18.72 7.95
C VAL A 161 4.67 18.90 7.56
N GLU A 162 5.21 18.05 6.69
CA GLU A 162 6.60 18.16 6.25
C GLU A 162 6.89 19.47 5.55
N ARG A 163 5.94 19.97 4.74
CA ARG A 163 6.11 21.26 4.07
C ARG A 163 6.08 22.41 5.07
N ALA A 164 5.19 22.35 6.05
CA ALA A 164 5.08 23.35 7.11
C ALA A 164 6.34 23.38 8.00
N GLU A 165 6.90 22.22 8.34
CA GLU A 165 8.18 22.10 9.04
C GLU A 165 9.31 22.82 8.27
N ARG A 166 9.48 22.51 6.97
CA ARG A 166 10.50 23.18 6.14
C ARG A 166 10.33 24.70 6.12
N LEU A 167 9.10 25.20 6.04
CA LEU A 167 8.81 26.64 6.05
C LEU A 167 9.11 27.27 7.41
N ARG A 168 8.73 26.61 8.51
CA ARG A 168 9.05 27.03 9.88
C ARG A 168 10.56 27.16 10.05
N ASP A 169 11.31 26.12 9.69
CA ASP A 169 12.75 26.08 9.88
C ASP A 169 13.46 27.17 9.05
N SER A 170 12.99 27.39 7.81
CA SER A 170 13.49 28.48 6.96
C SER A 170 13.23 29.86 7.59
N ARG A 171 12.05 30.07 8.19
CA ARG A 171 11.69 31.31 8.86
C ARG A 171 12.54 31.56 10.11
N VAL A 172 12.77 30.52 10.92
CA VAL A 172 13.61 30.60 12.13
C VAL A 172 15.06 30.92 11.74
N ALA A 173 15.61 30.22 10.75
CA ALA A 173 16.97 30.46 10.27
C ALA A 173 17.18 31.90 9.75
N ALA A 174 16.17 32.49 9.11
CA ALA A 174 16.24 33.87 8.64
C ALA A 174 16.27 34.89 9.80
N GLN A 175 15.59 34.61 10.92
CA GLN A 175 15.55 35.50 12.09
C GLN A 175 16.91 35.60 12.81
N HIS A 176 17.68 34.50 12.80
CA HIS A 176 18.99 34.43 13.48
C HIS A 176 20.19 34.87 12.61
N ARG A 177 19.99 35.33 11.37
CA ARG A 177 21.05 35.88 10.51
C ARG A 177 21.26 37.39 10.67
N THR A 178 20.51 38.03 11.57
CA THR A 178 20.60 39.45 11.92
C THR A 178 21.27 39.60 13.26
#